data_AF-A0A957SP99-F1
#
_entry.id   AF-A0A957SP99-F1
#
_cell.length_a   1.000
_cell.length_b   1.000
_cell.length_c   1.000
_cell.angle_alpha   90.00
_cell.angle_beta   90.00
_cell.angle_gamma   90.00
#
_symmetry.space_group_name_H-M   'P 1'
#
loop_
_entity.id
_entity.type
_entity.pdbx_description
1 polymer ?
#
loop_
_entity_poly.entity_id
_entity_poly.type
_entity_poly.pdbx_seq_one_letter_code
_entity_poly.pdbx_strand_id
1 'polypeptide(L)' 'SLPVHDVYFVNADDTTLLEPSREVVEKFNPELAPLATNMTGHQSFINCDKLKKAVGWEHQTSWRNNLAS' A
#
# COMPACT_ATOMS: atom_id res chain seq x y z
N SER A 1 -9.14 -21.44 8.85
CA SER A 1 -8.05 -22.13 8.13
C SER A 1 -7.83 -21.42 6.80
N LEU A 2 -6.62 -21.47 6.24
CA LEU A 2 -6.36 -20.98 4.89
C LEU A 2 -7.01 -21.90 3.84
N PRO A 3 -7.38 -21.39 2.64
CA PRO A 3 -7.87 -22.23 1.54
C PRO A 3 -6.77 -23.16 1.02
N VAL A 4 -7.15 -24.24 0.35
CA VAL A 4 -6.19 -25.17 -0.30
C VAL A 4 -5.37 -24.46 -1.39
N HIS A 5 -5.99 -23.52 -2.11
CA HIS A 5 -5.34 -22.69 -3.11
C HIS A 5 -5.83 -21.25 -2.99
N ASP A 6 -4.90 -20.31 -2.98
CA ASP A 6 -5.21 -18.88 -3.00
C ASP A 6 -4.02 -18.05 -3.53
N VAL A 7 -4.26 -16.79 -3.88
CA VAL A 7 -3.24 -15.85 -4.37
C VAL A 7 -3.17 -14.61 -3.47
N TYR A 8 -1.95 -14.20 -3.14
CA TYR A 8 -1.64 -13.06 -2.29
C TYR A 8 -0.60 -12.16 -2.96
N PHE A 9 -0.72 -10.84 -2.75
CA PHE A 9 0.34 -9.89 -3.08
C PHE A 9 1.33 -9.78 -1.93
N VAL A 10 2.61 -9.65 -2.26
CA VAL A 10 3.70 -9.34 -1.32
C VAL A 10 4.51 -8.19 -1.92
N ASN A 11 4.42 -7.01 -1.31
CA ASN A 11 5.15 -5.80 -1.70
C ASN A 11 5.37 -4.92 -0.48
N ALA A 12 6.16 -3.84 -0.60
CA ALA A 12 6.27 -2.85 0.47
C ALA A 12 4.90 -2.20 0.78
N ASP A 13 4.71 -1.81 2.04
CA ASP A 13 3.47 -1.17 2.48
C ASP A 13 3.31 0.26 1.96
N ASP A 14 4.42 0.90 1.57
CA ASP A 14 4.47 2.24 1.05
C ASP A 14 4.96 2.31 -0.41
N THR A 15 4.55 3.38 -1.10
CA THR A 15 5.08 3.74 -2.41
C THR A 15 6.46 4.38 -2.29
N THR A 16 7.19 4.44 -3.40
CA THR A 16 8.42 5.23 -3.53
C THR A 16 8.16 6.68 -3.93
N LEU A 17 6.90 7.13 -3.94
CA LEU A 17 6.53 8.52 -4.26
C LEU A 17 7.01 9.48 -3.17
N LEU A 18 7.38 10.70 -3.52
CA LEU A 18 7.69 11.70 -2.50
C LEU A 18 6.39 12.20 -1.85
N GLU A 19 5.37 12.41 -2.66
CA GLU A 19 4.04 12.89 -2.29
C GLU A 19 3.12 11.76 -1.79
N PRO A 20 2.13 12.07 -0.93
CA PRO A 20 1.10 11.13 -0.53
C PRO A 20 0.38 10.50 -1.72
N SER A 21 0.11 9.20 -1.63
CA SER A 21 -0.43 8.41 -2.74
C SER A 21 -1.77 8.96 -3.25
N ARG A 22 -2.62 9.47 -2.34
CA ARG A 22 -3.92 10.06 -2.70
C ARG A 22 -3.77 11.35 -3.51
N GLU A 23 -2.84 12.21 -3.14
CA GLU A 23 -2.60 13.49 -3.84
C GLU A 23 -2.13 13.25 -5.29
N VAL A 24 -1.31 12.22 -5.50
CA VAL A 24 -0.87 11.81 -6.83
C VAL A 24 -2.05 11.32 -7.68
N VAL A 25 -2.96 10.53 -7.10
CA VAL A 25 -4.19 10.09 -7.80
C VAL A 25 -5.06 11.28 -8.18
N GLU A 26 -5.32 12.19 -7.23
CA GLU A 26 -6.16 13.37 -7.48
C GLU A 26 -5.58 14.26 -8.59
N LYS A 27 -4.25 14.40 -8.64
CA LYS A 27 -3.57 15.25 -9.61
C LYS A 27 -3.54 14.66 -11.02
N PHE A 28 -3.23 13.37 -11.15
CA PHE A 28 -2.92 12.75 -12.45
C PHE A 28 -4.05 11.87 -12.98
N ASN A 29 -4.88 11.31 -12.11
CA ASN A 29 -5.96 10.38 -12.46
C ASN A 29 -7.22 10.66 -11.61
N PRO A 30 -7.81 11.86 -11.71
CA PRO A 30 -8.90 12.30 -10.81
C PRO A 30 -10.13 11.39 -10.86
N GLU A 31 -10.37 10.68 -11.97
CA GLU A 31 -11.45 9.69 -12.10
C GLU A 31 -11.31 8.52 -11.10
N LEU A 32 -10.09 8.24 -10.64
CA LEU A 32 -9.80 7.19 -9.66
C LEU A 32 -9.84 7.70 -8.20
N ALA A 33 -10.02 9.00 -7.97
CA ALA A 33 -10.06 9.57 -6.62
C ALA A 33 -11.07 8.88 -5.67
N PRO A 34 -12.27 8.45 -6.12
CA PRO A 34 -13.19 7.69 -5.26
C PRO A 34 -12.58 6.39 -4.71
N LEU A 35 -11.71 5.73 -5.48
CA LEU A 35 -11.01 4.50 -5.05
C LEU A 35 -9.89 4.77 -4.05
N ALA A 36 -9.35 6.00 -4.03
CA ALA A 36 -8.26 6.41 -3.13
C ALA A 36 -8.77 7.08 -1.83
N THR A 37 -10.08 7.17 -1.62
CA THR A 37 -10.70 7.91 -0.49
C THR A 37 -10.13 7.53 0.88
N ASN A 38 -9.85 6.24 1.09
CA ASN A 38 -9.35 5.70 2.36
C ASN A 38 -7.83 5.55 2.39
N MET A 39 -7.11 5.95 1.34
CA MET A 39 -5.65 5.93 1.33
C MET A 39 -5.12 7.04 2.22
N THR A 40 -4.20 6.68 3.10
CA THR A 40 -3.53 7.61 4.01
C THR A 40 -2.03 7.61 3.77
N GLY A 41 -1.39 8.78 3.93
CA GLY A 41 0.04 8.96 3.71
C GLY A 41 0.51 8.38 2.37
N HIS A 42 1.49 7.49 2.43
CA HIS A 42 2.16 6.92 1.25
C HIS A 42 1.82 5.45 0.98
N GLN A 43 0.67 4.96 1.46
CA GLN A 43 0.24 3.57 1.25
C GLN A 43 0.40 3.12 -0.21
N SER A 44 0.88 1.88 -0.41
CA SER A 44 0.98 1.25 -1.72
C SER A 44 -0.38 1.14 -2.41
N PHE A 45 -0.42 1.35 -3.73
CA PHE A 45 -1.61 1.12 -4.54
C PHE A 45 -1.99 -0.36 -4.66
N ILE A 46 -1.03 -1.26 -4.41
CA ILE A 46 -1.26 -2.71 -4.32
C ILE A 46 -1.18 -3.07 -2.83
N ASN A 47 -2.33 -3.36 -2.20
CA ASN A 47 -2.36 -3.69 -0.78
C ASN A 47 -2.06 -5.18 -0.52
N CYS A 48 -1.40 -5.44 0.62
CA CYS A 48 -1.13 -6.78 1.12
C CYS A 48 -2.18 -7.24 2.14
N ASP A 49 -3.30 -6.53 2.31
CA ASP A 49 -4.26 -6.75 3.40
C ASP A 49 -4.77 -8.19 3.50
N LYS A 50 -4.98 -8.82 2.35
CA LYS A 50 -5.39 -10.23 2.28
C LYS A 50 -4.35 -11.14 2.92
N LEU A 51 -3.06 -10.92 2.64
CA LEU A 51 -1.95 -11.66 3.24
C LEU A 51 -1.84 -11.36 4.74
N LYS A 52 -1.90 -10.07 5.13
CA LYS A 52 -1.84 -9.66 6.54
C LYS A 52 -2.92 -10.37 7.37
N LYS A 53 -4.16 -10.37 6.87
CA LYS A 53 -5.30 -11.04 7.52
C LYS A 53 -5.16 -12.56 7.54
N ALA A 54 -4.56 -13.14 6.50
CA ALA A 54 -4.40 -14.59 6.35
C ALA A 54 -3.34 -15.16 7.29
N VAL A 55 -2.18 -14.50 7.41
CA VAL A 55 -1.00 -15.07 8.07
C VAL A 55 -0.30 -14.15 9.07
N GLY A 56 -0.83 -12.95 9.31
CA GLY A 56 -0.19 -11.97 10.20
C GLY A 56 1.09 -11.36 9.63
N TRP A 57 1.30 -11.43 8.32
CA TRP A 57 2.46 -10.80 7.68
C TRP A 57 2.41 -9.28 7.83
N GLU A 58 3.57 -8.66 8.01
CA GLU A 58 3.72 -7.21 8.10
C GLU A 58 5.08 -6.78 7.52
N HIS A 59 5.09 -5.73 6.70
CA HIS A 59 6.33 -5.21 6.14
C HIS A 59 7.13 -4.47 7.22
N GLN A 60 8.41 -4.83 7.38
CA GLN A 60 9.24 -4.34 8.50
C GLN A 60 10.15 -3.16 8.14
N THR A 61 10.15 -2.73 6.88
CA THR A 61 11.10 -1.73 6.38
C THR A 61 10.35 -0.63 5.64
N SER A 62 10.92 0.57 5.59
CA SER A 62 10.51 1.59 4.62
C SER A 62 11.76 2.35 4.23
N TRP A 63 11.88 2.69 2.95
CA TRP A 63 12.96 3.54 2.47
C TRP A 63 12.91 4.93 3.14
N ARG A 64 11.74 5.38 3.59
CA ARG A 64 11.51 6.65 4.28
C ARG A 64 12.17 6.71 5.64
N ASN A 65 12.43 5.56 6.28
CA ASN A 65 13.19 5.51 7.53
C ASN A 65 14.63 6.04 7.34
N ASN A 66 15.13 6.09 6.10
CA ASN A 66 16.45 6.63 5.77
C ASN A 66 16.43 8.11 5.34
N LEU A 67 15.27 8.78 5.32
CA LEU A 67 15.19 10.22 5.02
C LEU A 67 15.41 11.11 6.26
N ALA A 68 15.30 10.53 7.45
CA ALA A 68 15.46 11.23 8.72
C ALA A 68 16.92 11.26 9.22
N SER A 69 17.87 10.79 8.40
CA SER A 69 19.31 10.70 8.70
C SER A 69 20.13 11.71 7.92
#